data_AF-A0A1V1NWY6-F1
#
_entry.id   AF-A0A1V1NWY6-F1
#
_cell.length_a   1.000
_cell.length_b   1.000
_cell.length_c   1.000
_cell.angle_alpha   90.00
_cell.angle_beta   90.00
_cell.angle_gamma   90.00
#
_symmetry.space_group_name_H-M   'P 1'
#
loop_
_entity.id
_entity.type
_entity.pdbx_description
1 polymer ?
#
loop_
_entity_poly.entity_id
_entity_poly.type
_entity_poly.pdbx_seq_one_letter_code
_entity_poly.pdbx_strand_id
1 'polypeptide(L)' 'MFKQILLIQKQKEEFDENDLESLVDEGKFEEKALTEELINLVRLNYLVFNPITSLYKLQGKSIFYGLKEYFHETN' A
#
# COMPACT_ATOMS: atom_id res chain seq x y z
N MET A 1 0.20 -3.44 6.87
CA MET A 1 -0.12 -2.95 5.51
C MET A 1 0.37 -1.52 5.26
N PHE A 2 -0.27 -0.47 5.82
CA PHE A 2 0.07 0.94 5.51
C PHE A 2 1.54 1.33 5.68
N LYS A 3 2.23 0.82 6.72
CA LYS A 3 3.66 1.06 6.90
C LYS A 3 4.49 0.53 5.71
N GLN A 4 4.14 -0.65 5.19
CA GLN A 4 4.82 -1.25 4.04
C GLN A 4 4.55 -0.46 2.77
N ILE A 5 3.28 -0.10 2.52
CA ILE A 5 2.89 0.76 1.39
C ILE A 5 3.67 2.09 1.42
N LEU A 6 3.77 2.73 2.58
CA LEU A 6 4.54 3.96 2.74
C LEU A 6 6.03 3.77 2.45
N LEU A 7 6.62 2.65 2.88
CA LEU A 7 8.03 2.34 2.61
C LEU A 7 8.28 2.16 1.11
N ILE A 8 7.40 1.46 0.40
CA ILE A 8 7.49 1.29 -1.05
C ILE A 8 7.32 2.64 -1.77
N GLN A 9 6.31 3.43 -1.37
CA GLN A 9 6.02 4.74 -1.96
C GLN A 9 7.11 5.80 -1.74
N LYS A 10 8.01 5.58 -0.76
CA LYS A 10 9.21 6.42 -0.60
C LYS A 10 10.30 6.11 -1.64
N GLN A 11 10.28 4.92 -2.24
CA GLN A 11 11.29 4.44 -3.18
C GLN A 11 10.81 4.54 -4.63
N LYS A 12 9.51 4.33 -4.87
CA LYS A 12 8.91 4.41 -6.20
C LYS A 12 7.48 4.94 -6.16
N GLU A 13 7.03 5.54 -7.26
CA GLU A 13 5.72 6.20 -7.33
C GLU A 13 4.54 5.22 -7.30
N GLU A 14 4.66 4.08 -7.97
CA GLU A 14 3.61 3.08 -8.13
C GLU A 14 4.15 1.69 -7.78
N PHE A 15 3.28 0.78 -7.35
CA PHE A 15 3.64 -0.56 -6.90
C PHE A 15 2.61 -1.61 -7.32
N ASP A 16 3.02 -2.87 -7.42
CA ASP A 16 2.15 -4.02 -7.66
C ASP A 16 2.03 -4.91 -6.41
N GLU A 17 1.29 -6.01 -6.52
CA GLU A 17 1.12 -6.96 -5.41
C GLU A 17 2.43 -7.68 -5.04
N ASN A 18 3.36 -7.88 -5.99
CA ASN A 18 4.64 -8.54 -5.74
C ASN A 18 5.56 -7.68 -4.87
N ASP A 19 5.44 -6.35 -4.94
CA ASP A 19 6.14 -5.46 -4.00
C ASP A 19 5.75 -5.67 -2.53
N LEU A 20 4.62 -6.36 -2.31
CA LEU A 20 4.09 -6.73 -1.00
C LEU A 20 4.22 -8.23 -0.71
N GLU A 21 4.90 -9.00 -1.56
CA GLU A 21 5.10 -10.45 -1.41
C GLU A 21 5.74 -10.80 -0.06
N SER A 22 6.62 -9.94 0.45
CA SER A 22 7.22 -10.15 1.78
C SER A 22 6.19 -10.24 2.91
N LEU A 23 5.00 -9.63 2.76
CA LEU A 23 3.92 -9.77 3.74
C LEU A 23 3.28 -11.15 3.72
N VAL A 24 3.31 -11.83 2.57
CA VAL A 24 2.85 -13.20 2.41
C VAL A 24 3.92 -14.16 2.93
N ASP A 25 5.19 -13.95 2.55
CA ASP A 25 6.33 -14.77 3.00
C ASP A 25 6.49 -14.77 4.52
N GLU A 26 6.25 -13.62 5.16
CA GLU A 26 6.29 -13.48 6.62
C GLU A 26 5.03 -14.01 7.32
N GLY A 27 4.05 -14.56 6.56
CA GLY A 27 2.79 -15.08 7.09
C GLY A 27 1.87 -14.02 7.68
N LYS A 28 2.05 -12.74 7.33
CA LYS A 28 1.20 -11.64 7.80
C LYS A 28 -0.12 -11.57 7.03
N PHE A 29 -0.12 -12.05 5.79
CA PHE A 29 -1.28 -12.16 4.93
C PHE A 29 -1.25 -13.51 4.19
N GLU A 30 -2.43 -14.08 3.96
CA GLU A 30 -2.60 -15.02 2.84
C GLU A 30 -2.68 -14.21 1.53
N GLU A 31 -2.22 -14.77 0.41
CA GLU A 31 -2.17 -14.10 -0.90
C GLU A 31 -3.53 -13.48 -1.27
N LYS A 32 -4.61 -14.27 -1.19
CA LYS A 32 -5.97 -13.78 -1.48
C LYS A 32 -6.41 -12.66 -0.52
N ALA A 33 -6.04 -12.75 0.75
CA ALA A 33 -6.38 -11.74 1.75
C ALA A 33 -5.63 -10.42 1.49
N LEU A 34 -4.41 -10.49 0.95
CA LEU A 34 -3.65 -9.31 0.53
C LEU A 34 -4.34 -8.58 -0.62
N THR A 35 -4.77 -9.31 -1.64
CA THR A 35 -5.54 -8.74 -2.78
C THR A 35 -6.84 -8.11 -2.32
N GLU A 36 -7.61 -8.79 -1.46
CA GLU A 36 -8.87 -8.27 -0.91
C GLU A 36 -8.66 -6.98 -0.11
N GLU A 37 -7.58 -6.91 0.68
CA GLU A 37 -7.22 -5.71 1.44
C GLU A 37 -6.82 -4.55 0.52
N LEU A 38 -6.05 -4.79 -0.54
CA LEU A 38 -5.72 -3.77 -1.53
C LEU A 38 -6.97 -3.21 -2.22
N ILE A 39 -7.90 -4.07 -2.59
CA ILE A 39 -9.20 -3.67 -3.15
C ILE A 39 -9.99 -2.82 -2.14
N ASN A 40 -9.97 -3.20 -0.87
CA ASN A 40 -10.62 -2.44 0.20
C ASN A 40 -9.99 -1.04 0.36
N LEU A 41 -8.66 -0.93 0.30
CA LEU A 41 -7.96 0.35 0.37
C LEU A 41 -8.26 1.26 -0.83
N VAL A 42 -8.52 0.70 -2.00
CA VAL A 42 -9.03 1.46 -3.16
C VAL A 42 -10.44 1.98 -2.87
N ARG A 43 -11.34 1.12 -2.36
CA ARG A 43 -12.73 1.51 -2.01
C ARG A 43 -12.78 2.62 -0.96
N LEU A 44 -11.85 2.60 -0.01
CA LEU A 44 -11.73 3.58 1.07
C LEU A 44 -11.00 4.87 0.66
N ASN A 45 -10.61 5.03 -0.60
CA ASN A 45 -9.87 6.18 -1.11
C ASN A 45 -8.48 6.39 -0.47
N TYR A 46 -7.84 5.31 -0.02
CA TYR A 46 -6.42 5.36 0.37
C TYR A 46 -5.49 5.09 -0.81
N LEU A 47 -5.93 4.23 -1.73
CA LEU A 47 -5.19 3.86 -2.93
C LEU A 47 -5.95 4.23 -4.20
N VAL A 48 -5.19 4.57 -5.23
CA VAL A 48 -5.64 4.58 -6.62
C VAL A 48 -5.08 3.35 -7.30
N PHE A 49 -5.93 2.62 -8.04
CA PHE A 49 -5.52 1.48 -8.85
C PHE A 49 -5.66 1.81 -10.34
N ASN A 50 -4.62 1.52 -11.12
CA ASN A 50 -4.65 1.62 -12.57
C ASN A 50 -4.86 0.23 -13.19
N PRO A 51 -6.02 -0.05 -13.80
CA PRO A 51 -6.33 -1.37 -14.35
C PRO A 51 -5.56 -1.71 -15.64
N ILE A 52 -4.93 -0.72 -16.30
CA ILE A 52 -4.13 -0.95 -17.52
C ILE A 52 -2.75 -1.50 -17.15
N THR A 53 -2.15 -0.97 -16.09
CA THR A 53 -0.80 -1.37 -15.63
C THR A 53 -0.82 -2.34 -14.46
N SER A 54 -1.98 -2.56 -13.84
CA SER A 54 -2.14 -3.33 -12.59
C SER A 54 -1.31 -2.76 -11.43
N LEU A 55 -1.18 -1.42 -11.38
CA LEU A 55 -0.39 -0.73 -10.35
C LEU A 55 -1.28 0.07 -9.40
N TYR A 56 -0.81 0.15 -8.15
CA TYR A 56 -1.37 0.92 -7.06
C TYR A 56 -0.50 2.13 -6.71
N LYS A 57 -1.11 3.18 -6.16
CA LYS A 57 -0.42 4.28 -5.49
C LYS A 57 -1.28 4.93 -4.42
N LEU A 58 -0.66 5.61 -3.45
CA LEU A 58 -1.43 6.40 -2.47
C LEU A 58 -2.25 7.49 -3.18
N GLN A 59 -3.45 7.73 -2.66
CA GLN A 59 -4.35 8.74 -3.17
C GLN A 59 -3.85 10.14 -2.80
N GLY A 60 -2.99 10.68 -3.66
CA GLY A 60 -2.47 12.04 -3.55
C GLY A 60 -1.46 12.25 -2.40
N LYS A 61 -0.87 13.44 -2.38
CA LYS A 61 0.20 13.78 -1.43
C LYS A 61 -0.30 13.86 0.01
N SER A 62 -1.56 14.21 0.24
CA SER A 62 -2.12 14.35 1.59
C SER A 62 -2.11 13.02 2.35
N ILE A 63 -2.48 11.91 1.69
CA ILE A 63 -2.42 10.57 2.31
C ILE A 63 -0.97 10.19 2.61
N PHE A 64 -0.05 10.45 1.68
CA PHE A 64 1.37 10.19 1.89
C PHE A 64 1.92 10.93 3.12
N TYR A 65 1.66 12.23 3.23
CA TYR A 65 2.14 13.02 4.37
C TYR A 65 1.45 12.62 5.67
N GLY A 66 0.14 12.35 5.66
CA GLY A 66 -0.58 11.87 6.84
C GLY A 66 -0.04 10.54 7.36
N LEU A 67 0.24 9.58 6.47
CA LEU A 67 0.88 8.32 6.87
C LEU A 67 2.31 8.54 7.37
N LYS A 68 3.06 9.47 6.76
CA LYS A 68 4.42 9.80 7.20
C LYS A 68 4.42 10.36 8.62
N GLU A 69 3.51 11.27 8.95
CA GLU A 69 3.37 11.83 10.30
C GLU A 69 2.91 10.76 11.30
N TYR A 70 1.86 10.01 10.97
CA TYR A 70 1.34 8.92 11.82
C TYR A 70 2.42 7.91 12.24
N PHE A 71 3.26 7.47 11.30
CA PHE A 71 4.35 6.53 11.59
C PHE A 71 5.64 7.19 12.11
N HIS A 72 5.73 8.52 12.08
CA HIS A 72 6.82 9.25 12.74
C HIS A 72 6.56 9.39 14.24
N GLU A 73 5.30 9.58 14.65
CA GLU A 73 4.88 9.70 16.05
C GLU A 73 4.84 8.36 16.81
N THR A 74 4.92 7.22 16.12
CA THR A 74 4.85 5.87 16.72
C THR A 74 6.20 5.18 16.90
N ASN A 75 7.33 5.91 16.84
CA ASN A 75 8.66 5.43 17.28
C ASN A 75 9.11 6.17 18.54
#